data_AF-A0A522QUU0-F1
#
_entry.id   AF-A0A522QUU0-F1
#
_cell.length_a   1.000
_cell.length_b   1.000
_cell.length_c   1.000
_cell.angle_alpha   90.00
_cell.angle_beta   90.00
_cell.angle_gamma   90.00
#
_symmetry.space_group_name_H-M   'P 1'
#
loop_
_entity.id
_entity.type
_entity.pdbx_description
1 polymer ?
#
loop_
_entity_poly.entity_id
_entity_poly.type
_entity_poly.pdbx_seq_one_letter_code
_entity_poly.pdbx_strand_id
1 'polypeptide(L)'
;LGATSQDVLDTALMLLAHRALAPTIADLAACAAACAGLAGEHRLTPLAGRTLLQLAAPTTFGLLAAGWGAGLDRAGAGLARVRAALPVQLGGAAGTMAAWHPHAGSVLTAFAAELGLAEPPAPWHTDRTVVTELAGALGTAAAAVAKPATDVVLLAQDELGEVREAAPGSSSTMAHKHNPIAAVTARAAAAQAPGLVANLLAAAAPELQRGAGPWHAEWPSLIGLLRAVGGAASRLRTSLTGLQVDAAAMARNLARLDGVLDTGALGPAGDLVDRYLAGRPS
;
A
#
# COMPACT_ATOMS: atom_id res chain seq x y z
N LEU A 1 8.52 23.01 28.83
CA LEU A 1 9.13 24.35 28.65
C LEU A 1 10.25 24.25 27.61
N GLY A 2 10.48 25.28 26.79
CA GLY A 2 11.59 25.35 25.80
C GLY A 2 11.24 24.97 24.36
N ALA A 3 10.13 24.24 24.16
CA ALA A 3 9.65 23.82 22.83
C ALA A 3 9.00 24.96 22.05
N THR A 4 9.04 24.85 20.71
CA THR A 4 8.29 25.69 19.78
C THR A 4 7.04 24.98 19.26
N SER A 5 6.11 25.71 18.64
CA SER A 5 4.87 25.14 18.09
C SER A 5 5.13 23.98 17.12
N GLN A 6 6.18 24.08 16.31
CA GLN A 6 6.53 23.04 15.34
C GLN A 6 7.06 21.76 15.99
N ASP A 7 7.74 21.84 17.16
CA ASP A 7 8.17 20.64 17.90
C ASP A 7 6.96 19.79 18.29
N VAL A 8 5.91 20.45 18.77
CA VAL A 8 4.66 19.79 19.18
C VAL A 8 3.92 19.22 17.97
N LEU A 9 3.75 20.01 16.90
CA LEU A 9 2.97 19.63 15.74
C LEU A 9 3.62 18.50 14.92
N ASP A 10 4.91 18.61 14.60
CA ASP A 10 5.59 17.59 13.80
C ASP A 10 5.74 16.28 14.61
N THR A 11 6.02 16.34 15.91
CA THR A 11 6.02 15.14 16.77
C THR A 11 4.63 14.49 16.83
N ALA A 12 3.56 15.28 16.97
CA ALA A 12 2.19 14.76 16.96
C ALA A 12 1.84 14.11 15.61
N LEU A 13 2.30 14.69 14.50
CA LEU A 13 2.10 14.14 13.16
C LEU A 13 2.82 12.81 12.98
N MET A 14 4.05 12.67 13.50
CA MET A 14 4.81 11.42 13.49
C MET A 14 4.17 10.35 14.38
N LEU A 15 3.68 10.72 15.57
CA LEU A 15 2.89 9.80 16.43
C LEU A 15 1.61 9.33 15.72
N LEU A 16 0.91 10.22 15.03
CA LEU A 16 -0.30 9.90 14.27
C LEU A 16 0.05 8.94 13.12
N ALA A 17 1.08 9.25 12.32
CA ALA A 17 1.54 8.39 11.24
C ALA A 17 1.96 7.01 11.75
N HIS A 18 2.75 6.95 12.83
CA HIS A 18 3.19 5.70 13.45
C HIS A 18 2.02 4.79 13.85
N ARG A 19 0.95 5.38 14.41
CA ARG A 19 -0.27 4.66 14.79
C ARG A 19 -1.11 4.25 13.57
N ALA A 20 -1.25 5.11 12.57
CA ALA A 20 -2.03 4.85 11.37
C ALA A 20 -1.38 3.80 10.44
N LEU A 21 -0.04 3.73 10.43
CA LEU A 21 0.70 2.75 9.65
C LEU A 21 0.55 1.33 10.19
N ALA A 22 0.40 1.14 11.51
CA ALA A 22 0.30 -0.19 12.11
C ALA A 22 -0.85 -1.05 11.52
N PRO A 23 -2.12 -0.60 11.51
CA PRO A 23 -3.20 -1.37 10.88
C PRO A 23 -3.03 -1.49 9.36
N THR A 24 -2.47 -0.47 8.69
CA THR A 24 -2.20 -0.51 7.24
C THR A 24 -1.21 -1.62 6.90
N ILE A 25 -0.11 -1.74 7.65
CA ILE A 25 0.89 -2.80 7.47
C ILE A 25 0.28 -4.18 7.73
N ALA A 26 -0.54 -4.31 8.79
CA ALA A 26 -1.23 -5.56 9.09
C ALA A 26 -2.21 -5.97 7.97
N ASP A 27 -2.96 -5.02 7.41
CA ASP A 27 -3.87 -5.29 6.28
C ASP A 27 -3.11 -5.68 5.01
N LEU A 28 -1.97 -5.03 4.71
CA LEU A 28 -1.11 -5.42 3.57
C LEU A 28 -0.55 -6.84 3.75
N ALA A 29 -0.10 -7.19 4.95
CA ALA A 29 0.38 -8.54 5.26
C ALA A 29 -0.74 -9.58 5.11
N ALA A 30 -1.95 -9.27 5.56
CA ALA A 30 -3.12 -10.13 5.38
C ALA A 30 -3.50 -10.29 3.89
N CYS A 31 -3.45 -9.20 3.10
CA CYS A 31 -3.64 -9.27 1.65
C CYS A 31 -2.60 -10.17 0.99
N ALA A 32 -1.32 -10.01 1.33
CA ALA A 32 -0.25 -10.81 0.77
C ALA A 32 -0.37 -12.30 1.16
N ALA A 33 -0.82 -12.59 2.39
CA ALA A 33 -1.14 -13.94 2.83
C ALA A 33 -2.30 -14.56 2.05
N ALA A 34 -3.37 -13.82 1.79
CA ALA A 34 -4.46 -14.27 0.93
C ALA A 34 -3.97 -14.55 -0.49
N CYS A 35 -3.15 -13.66 -1.07
CA CYS A 35 -2.51 -13.87 -2.37
C CYS A 35 -1.63 -15.13 -2.40
N ALA A 36 -0.89 -15.43 -1.32
CA ALA A 36 -0.10 -16.65 -1.24
C ALA A 36 -0.95 -17.93 -1.16
N GLY A 37 -2.07 -17.87 -0.42
CA GLY A 37 -3.06 -18.96 -0.42
C GLY A 37 -3.59 -19.24 -1.83
N LEU A 38 -4.07 -18.19 -2.51
CA LEU A 38 -4.53 -18.26 -3.90
C LEU A 38 -3.43 -18.74 -4.85
N ALA A 39 -2.19 -18.28 -4.65
CA ALA A 39 -1.05 -18.68 -5.45
C ALA A 39 -0.77 -20.18 -5.34
N GLY A 40 -0.78 -20.73 -4.13
CA GLY A 40 -0.59 -22.15 -3.89
C GLY A 40 -1.75 -23.01 -4.39
N GLU A 41 -2.99 -22.62 -4.10
CA GLU A 41 -4.20 -23.36 -4.50
C GLU A 41 -4.35 -23.42 -6.03
N HIS A 42 -4.10 -22.29 -6.71
CA HIS A 42 -4.25 -22.15 -8.15
C HIS A 42 -2.91 -22.16 -8.90
N ARG A 43 -1.87 -22.79 -8.33
CA ARG A 43 -0.50 -22.82 -8.85
C ARG A 43 -0.45 -23.08 -10.36
N LEU A 44 -1.24 -24.05 -10.82
CA LEU A 44 -1.29 -24.50 -12.21
C LEU A 44 -2.66 -24.28 -12.87
N THR A 45 -3.57 -23.50 -12.26
CA THR A 45 -4.87 -23.18 -12.90
C THR A 45 -4.63 -22.30 -14.12
N PRO A 46 -4.86 -22.78 -15.36
CA PRO A 46 -4.56 -22.00 -16.56
C PRO A 46 -5.55 -20.84 -16.71
N LEU A 47 -5.07 -19.69 -17.17
CA LEU A 47 -5.90 -18.61 -17.70
C LEU A 47 -5.27 -17.98 -18.93
N ALA A 48 -6.12 -17.35 -19.75
CA ALA A 48 -5.64 -16.52 -20.84
C ALA A 48 -4.88 -15.30 -20.29
N GLY A 49 -3.62 -15.14 -20.71
CA GLY A 49 -2.87 -13.91 -20.49
C GLY A 49 -3.57 -12.75 -21.20
N ARG A 50 -3.46 -11.54 -20.64
CA ARG A 50 -4.02 -10.33 -21.24
C ARG A 50 -2.97 -9.23 -21.32
N THR A 51 -2.50 -8.94 -22.53
CA THR A 51 -1.53 -7.87 -22.81
C THR A 51 -2.23 -6.75 -23.55
N LEU A 52 -2.16 -5.50 -23.04
CA LEU A 52 -2.94 -4.38 -23.57
C LEU A 52 -4.46 -4.70 -23.62
N LEU A 53 -4.93 -5.48 -22.63
CA LEU A 53 -6.31 -6.01 -22.54
C LEU A 53 -6.73 -6.94 -23.69
N GLN A 54 -5.80 -7.37 -24.55
CA GLN A 54 -6.03 -8.37 -25.60
C GLN A 54 -5.60 -9.75 -25.11
N LEU A 55 -6.30 -10.80 -25.55
CA LEU A 55 -5.91 -12.18 -25.26
C LEU A 55 -4.50 -12.45 -25.81
N ALA A 56 -3.67 -13.07 -24.98
CA ALA A 56 -2.27 -13.37 -25.24
C ALA A 56 -1.97 -14.82 -24.82
N ALA A 57 -0.68 -15.19 -24.85
CA ALA A 57 -0.23 -16.51 -24.42
C ALA A 57 -0.75 -16.87 -23.01
N PRO A 58 -0.98 -18.17 -22.73
CA PRO A 58 -1.50 -18.62 -21.44
C PRO A 58 -0.55 -18.27 -20.29
N THR A 59 -1.13 -18.15 -19.10
CA THR A 59 -0.41 -18.07 -17.82
C THR A 59 -1.21 -18.87 -16.77
N THR A 60 -0.85 -18.78 -15.49
CA THR A 60 -1.61 -19.42 -14.40
C THR A 60 -2.14 -18.39 -13.40
N PHE A 61 -3.30 -18.68 -12.79
CA PHE A 61 -3.89 -17.76 -11.83
C PHE A 61 -3.01 -17.67 -10.59
N GLY A 62 -2.34 -18.78 -10.25
CA GLY A 62 -1.35 -18.80 -9.19
C GLY A 62 -0.20 -17.83 -9.45
N LEU A 63 0.32 -17.75 -10.67
CA LEU A 63 1.39 -16.81 -11.02
C LEU A 63 0.91 -15.34 -10.95
N LEU A 64 -0.33 -15.08 -11.36
CA LEU A 64 -0.96 -13.76 -11.21
C LEU A 64 -1.06 -13.36 -9.73
N ALA A 65 -1.59 -14.24 -8.88
CA ALA A 65 -1.71 -14.02 -7.44
C ALA A 65 -0.35 -13.88 -6.74
N ALA A 66 0.65 -14.66 -7.15
CA ALA A 66 2.03 -14.52 -6.66
C ALA A 66 2.60 -13.12 -6.97
N GLY A 67 2.36 -12.61 -8.18
CA GLY A 67 2.74 -11.25 -8.57
C GLY A 67 2.09 -10.17 -7.70
N TRP A 68 0.79 -10.30 -7.40
CA TRP A 68 0.09 -9.40 -6.47
C TRP A 68 0.72 -9.43 -5.07
N GLY A 69 0.89 -10.64 -4.53
CA GLY A 69 1.44 -10.84 -3.19
C GLY A 69 2.86 -10.29 -3.03
N ALA A 70 3.75 -10.52 -4.01
CA ALA A 70 5.11 -9.98 -4.00
C ALA A 70 5.15 -8.43 -3.97
N GLY A 71 4.20 -7.78 -4.66
CA GLY A 71 4.05 -6.33 -4.61
C GLY A 71 3.64 -5.83 -3.22
N LEU A 72 2.67 -6.52 -2.61
CA LEU A 72 2.15 -6.21 -1.28
C LEU A 72 3.19 -6.44 -0.17
N ASP A 73 3.92 -7.56 -0.21
CA ASP A 73 5.00 -7.88 0.74
C ASP A 73 6.09 -6.78 0.69
N ARG A 74 6.51 -6.38 -0.52
CA ARG A 74 7.51 -5.29 -0.71
C ARG A 74 7.01 -3.96 -0.14
N ALA A 75 5.76 -3.60 -0.39
CA ALA A 75 5.16 -2.37 0.13
C ALA A 75 5.05 -2.38 1.66
N GLY A 76 4.60 -3.51 2.24
CA GLY A 76 4.51 -3.69 3.69
C GLY A 76 5.87 -3.55 4.38
N ALA A 77 6.92 -4.17 3.83
CA ALA A 77 8.29 -4.03 4.34
C ALA A 77 8.80 -2.58 4.25
N GLY A 78 8.49 -1.87 3.16
CA GLY A 78 8.82 -0.45 3.00
C GLY A 78 8.15 0.43 4.06
N LEU A 79 6.85 0.24 4.31
CA LEU A 79 6.12 0.96 5.35
C LEU A 79 6.62 0.61 6.76
N ALA A 80 6.95 -0.65 7.03
CA ALA A 80 7.50 -1.07 8.32
C ALA A 80 8.84 -0.39 8.61
N ARG A 81 9.73 -0.32 7.60
CA ARG A 81 11.01 0.39 7.70
C ARG A 81 10.81 1.87 8.02
N VAL A 82 9.97 2.57 7.26
CA VAL A 82 9.72 3.99 7.49
C VAL A 82 9.06 4.21 8.85
N ARG A 83 8.08 3.39 9.22
CA ARG A 83 7.39 3.46 10.52
C ARG A 83 8.39 3.39 11.68
N ALA A 84 9.38 2.50 11.59
CA ALA A 84 10.41 2.34 12.63
C ALA A 84 11.39 3.53 12.71
N ALA A 85 11.51 4.30 11.63
CA ALA A 85 12.42 5.45 11.54
C ALA A 85 11.74 6.80 11.82
N LEU A 86 10.42 6.85 12.06
CA LEU A 86 9.70 8.11 12.31
C LEU A 86 10.26 8.80 13.57
N PRO A 87 10.82 10.03 13.45
CA PRO A 87 11.51 10.67 14.54
C PRO A 87 10.60 11.57 15.39
N VAL A 88 11.03 11.87 16.62
CA VAL A 88 10.52 13.06 17.33
C VAL A 88 11.01 14.35 16.65
N GLN A 89 10.32 15.46 16.87
CA GLN A 89 10.81 16.81 16.53
C GLN A 89 11.01 17.61 17.82
N LEU A 90 12.25 18.00 18.11
CA LEU A 90 12.57 18.87 19.24
C LEU A 90 13.77 19.76 18.92
N GLY A 91 13.52 21.02 18.56
CA GLY A 91 14.56 21.99 18.21
C GLY A 91 14.44 23.34 18.91
N GLY A 92 13.30 23.64 19.55
CA GLY A 92 13.04 24.96 20.11
C GLY A 92 12.87 26.02 19.01
N ALA A 93 12.90 27.32 19.38
CA ALA A 93 12.48 28.42 18.50
C ALA A 93 13.10 28.40 17.08
N ALA A 94 14.40 28.10 16.98
CA ALA A 94 15.19 28.15 15.75
C ALA A 94 16.07 26.90 15.53
N GLY A 95 15.71 25.76 16.14
CA GLY A 95 16.44 24.49 15.94
C GLY A 95 17.75 24.34 16.74
N THR A 96 18.07 25.24 17.66
CA THR A 96 19.33 25.21 18.43
C THR A 96 19.22 24.51 19.79
N MET A 97 18.00 24.20 20.23
CA MET A 97 17.72 23.66 21.57
C MET A 97 18.29 24.48 22.73
N ALA A 98 18.54 25.78 22.54
CA ALA A 98 19.21 26.65 23.52
C ALA A 98 18.53 26.66 24.90
N ALA A 99 17.19 26.54 24.93
CA ALA A 99 16.40 26.49 26.16
C ALA A 99 16.71 25.29 27.06
N TRP A 100 17.36 24.24 26.53
CA TRP A 100 17.74 23.03 27.28
C TRP A 100 19.26 22.90 27.47
N HIS A 101 20.07 23.89 27.07
CA HIS A 101 21.52 23.84 27.32
C HIS A 101 21.83 23.83 28.84
N PRO A 102 22.79 23.02 29.31
CA PRO A 102 23.69 22.10 28.57
C PRO A 102 23.12 20.69 28.35
N HIS A 103 21.88 20.42 28.77
CA HIS A 103 21.27 19.09 28.80
C HIS A 103 20.51 18.70 27.51
N ALA A 104 20.61 19.48 26.43
CA ALA A 104 19.81 19.30 25.22
C ALA A 104 19.81 17.86 24.67
N GLY A 105 20.97 17.21 24.60
CA GLY A 105 21.09 15.82 24.14
C GLY A 105 20.33 14.84 25.05
N SER A 106 20.55 14.91 26.36
CA SER A 106 19.84 14.04 27.32
C SER A 106 18.31 14.24 27.30
N VAL A 107 17.85 15.48 27.05
CA VAL A 107 16.43 15.79 26.89
C VAL A 107 15.88 15.19 25.60
N LEU A 108 16.61 15.27 24.48
CA LEU A 108 16.19 14.67 23.21
C LEU A 108 16.06 13.16 23.33
N THR A 109 17.08 12.48 23.88
CA THR A 109 17.06 11.03 24.08
C THR A 109 15.91 10.59 24.98
N ALA A 110 15.70 11.28 26.11
CA ALA A 110 14.58 10.97 27.01
C ALA A 110 13.23 11.21 26.34
N PHE A 111 13.10 12.28 25.53
CA PHE A 111 11.87 12.60 24.82
C PHE A 111 11.53 11.58 23.73
N ALA A 112 12.53 11.14 22.96
CA ALA A 112 12.38 10.08 21.96
C ALA A 112 11.95 8.75 22.60
N ALA A 113 12.63 8.36 23.69
CA ALA A 113 12.32 7.15 24.44
C ALA A 113 10.90 7.18 25.03
N GLU A 114 10.50 8.28 25.65
CA GLU A 114 9.16 8.46 26.24
C GLU A 114 8.05 8.29 25.20
N LEU A 115 8.26 8.79 23.98
CA LEU A 115 7.27 8.75 22.91
C LEU A 115 7.34 7.50 22.03
N GLY A 116 8.38 6.67 22.19
CA GLY A 116 8.61 5.50 21.36
C GLY A 116 8.84 5.84 19.88
N LEU A 117 9.46 6.98 19.61
CA LEU A 117 9.85 7.44 18.27
C LEU A 117 11.38 7.52 18.16
N ALA A 118 11.90 7.59 16.94
CA ALA A 118 13.33 7.66 16.72
C ALA A 118 13.93 8.99 17.21
N GLU A 119 15.16 8.94 17.73
CA GLU A 119 15.97 10.14 17.98
C GLU A 119 16.59 10.62 16.66
N PRO A 120 16.28 11.83 16.18
CA PRO A 120 16.90 12.37 14.97
C PRO A 120 18.32 12.89 15.27
N PRO A 121 19.23 12.89 14.27
CA PRO A 121 20.59 13.43 14.45
C PRO A 121 20.62 14.96 14.60
N ALA A 122 19.57 15.65 14.14
CA ALA A 122 19.38 17.10 14.29
C ALA A 122 17.87 17.45 14.19
N PRO A 123 17.43 18.61 14.69
CA PRO A 123 16.07 19.08 14.48
C PRO A 123 15.76 19.26 12.98
N TRP A 124 14.63 18.74 12.53
CA TRP A 124 14.26 18.66 11.10
C TRP A 124 13.10 19.61 10.73
N HIS A 125 13.08 20.82 11.31
CA HIS A 125 12.02 21.82 11.05
C HIS A 125 11.86 22.14 9.55
N THR A 126 12.96 22.15 8.80
CA THR A 126 12.96 22.42 7.35
C THR A 126 13.60 21.33 6.52
N ASP A 127 14.14 20.27 7.15
CA ASP A 127 14.46 19.02 6.47
C ASP A 127 13.20 18.14 6.38
N ARG A 128 12.46 18.28 5.27
CA ARG A 128 11.20 17.54 5.07
C ARG A 128 11.41 16.19 4.39
N THR A 129 12.65 15.69 4.33
CA THR A 129 12.93 14.34 3.81
C THR A 129 12.22 13.26 4.64
N VAL A 130 12.04 13.47 5.94
CA VAL A 130 11.22 12.62 6.82
C VAL A 130 9.79 12.47 6.29
N VAL A 131 9.18 13.58 5.85
CA VAL A 131 7.79 13.60 5.35
C VAL A 131 7.72 13.00 3.94
N THR A 132 8.70 13.29 3.09
CA THR A 132 8.70 12.77 1.70
C THR A 132 9.05 11.29 1.62
N GLU A 133 9.88 10.75 2.52
CA GLU A 133 10.13 9.31 2.62
C GLU A 133 8.85 8.56 3.03
N LEU A 134 8.11 9.09 4.01
CA LEU A 134 6.79 8.59 4.38
C LEU A 134 5.80 8.67 3.22
N ALA A 135 5.75 9.79 2.51
CA ALA A 135 4.89 9.96 1.35
C ALA A 135 5.20 8.94 0.24
N GLY A 136 6.49 8.73 -0.07
CA GLY A 136 6.93 7.79 -1.09
C GLY A 136 6.59 6.33 -0.75
N ALA A 137 6.77 5.94 0.51
CA ALA A 137 6.41 4.61 0.97
C ALA A 137 4.88 4.36 0.92
N LEU A 138 4.07 5.35 1.34
CA LEU A 138 2.62 5.31 1.21
C LEU A 138 2.16 5.27 -0.26
N GLY A 139 2.79 6.05 -1.14
CA GLY A 139 2.52 6.02 -2.58
C GLY A 139 2.81 4.65 -3.21
N THR A 140 3.91 4.02 -2.80
CA THR A 140 4.25 2.64 -3.23
C THR A 140 3.22 1.63 -2.74
N ALA A 141 2.76 1.75 -1.48
CA ALA A 141 1.70 0.89 -0.95
C ALA A 141 0.36 1.09 -1.69
N ALA A 142 0.01 2.32 -2.05
CA ALA A 142 -1.17 2.59 -2.87
C ALA A 142 -1.09 1.87 -4.23
N ALA A 143 0.05 1.93 -4.91
CA ALA A 143 0.27 1.24 -6.18
C ALA A 143 0.17 -0.28 -6.04
N ALA A 144 0.76 -0.84 -4.98
CA ALA A 144 0.70 -2.28 -4.68
C ALA A 144 -0.73 -2.76 -4.41
N VAL A 145 -1.59 -1.92 -3.81
CA VAL A 145 -3.02 -2.19 -3.60
C VAL A 145 -3.83 -2.04 -4.89
N ALA A 146 -3.55 -1.00 -5.67
CA ALA A 146 -4.32 -0.67 -6.88
C ALA A 146 -4.27 -1.76 -7.94
N LYS A 147 -3.14 -2.48 -8.06
CA LYS A 147 -2.97 -3.54 -9.06
C LYS A 147 -3.94 -4.72 -8.85
N PRO A 148 -3.92 -5.47 -7.73
CA PRO A 148 -4.87 -6.55 -7.51
C PRO A 148 -6.32 -6.04 -7.50
N ALA A 149 -6.59 -4.85 -6.95
CA ALA A 149 -7.93 -4.26 -6.98
C ALA A 149 -8.43 -4.04 -8.42
N THR A 150 -7.56 -3.55 -9.31
CA THR A 150 -7.92 -3.34 -10.73
C THR A 150 -8.15 -4.67 -11.44
N ASP A 151 -7.31 -5.66 -11.19
CA ASP A 151 -7.46 -6.97 -11.81
C ASP A 151 -8.73 -7.68 -11.36
N VAL A 152 -9.06 -7.66 -10.06
CA VAL A 152 -10.32 -8.23 -9.55
C VAL A 152 -11.53 -7.57 -10.21
N VAL A 153 -11.52 -6.24 -10.38
CA VAL A 153 -12.60 -5.53 -11.09
C VAL A 153 -12.76 -6.01 -12.53
N LEU A 154 -11.65 -6.23 -13.25
CA LEU A 154 -11.69 -6.71 -14.64
C LEU A 154 -12.11 -8.17 -14.72
N LEU A 155 -11.50 -9.04 -13.92
CA LEU A 155 -11.76 -10.48 -13.91
C LEU A 155 -13.18 -10.83 -13.46
N ALA A 156 -13.83 -9.94 -12.68
CA ALA A 156 -15.21 -10.08 -12.25
C ALA A 156 -16.25 -9.56 -13.27
N GLN A 157 -15.82 -9.01 -14.41
CA GLN A 157 -16.75 -8.63 -15.49
C GLN A 157 -17.55 -9.85 -15.95
N ASP A 158 -18.83 -9.67 -16.30
CA ASP A 158 -19.71 -10.76 -16.69
C ASP A 158 -19.20 -11.53 -17.92
N GLU A 159 -18.50 -10.85 -18.84
CA GLU A 159 -17.92 -11.48 -20.03
C GLU A 159 -16.70 -12.37 -19.71
N LEU A 160 -16.08 -12.18 -18.53
CA LEU A 160 -14.97 -12.99 -18.06
C LEU A 160 -15.42 -14.01 -17.01
N GLY A 161 -16.05 -13.53 -15.93
CA GLY A 161 -16.56 -14.33 -14.83
C GLY A 161 -15.49 -15.17 -14.13
N GLU A 162 -14.23 -14.73 -14.17
CA GLU A 162 -13.08 -15.52 -13.72
C GLU A 162 -12.90 -15.48 -12.19
N VAL A 163 -13.34 -14.39 -11.55
CA VAL A 163 -13.31 -14.25 -10.09
C VAL A 163 -14.56 -13.59 -9.55
N ARG A 164 -14.82 -13.78 -8.26
CA ARG A 164 -15.90 -13.10 -7.54
C ARG A 164 -15.55 -12.89 -6.07
N GLU A 165 -15.88 -11.71 -5.53
CA GLU A 165 -15.72 -11.45 -4.09
C GLU A 165 -16.67 -12.32 -3.26
N ALA A 166 -16.23 -12.80 -2.09
CA ALA A 166 -17.05 -13.62 -1.19
C ALA A 166 -18.33 -12.91 -0.72
N ALA A 167 -18.24 -11.60 -0.49
CA ALA A 167 -19.34 -10.74 -0.07
C ALA A 167 -19.55 -9.63 -1.11
N PRO A 168 -20.11 -9.96 -2.29
CA PRO A 168 -20.27 -8.98 -3.35
C PRO A 168 -21.41 -8.00 -3.03
N GLY A 169 -21.33 -6.79 -3.56
CA GLY A 169 -22.43 -5.83 -3.47
C GLY A 169 -23.62 -6.28 -4.31
N SER A 170 -24.75 -6.54 -3.68
CA SER A 170 -26.00 -6.96 -4.34
C SER A 170 -26.79 -5.78 -4.92
N SER A 171 -27.48 -5.99 -6.05
CA SER A 171 -28.50 -5.08 -6.58
C SER A 171 -29.89 -5.60 -6.24
N SER A 172 -30.73 -4.80 -5.58
CA SER A 172 -32.12 -5.20 -5.23
C SER A 172 -33.00 -5.46 -6.46
N THR A 173 -32.65 -4.90 -7.61
CA THR A 173 -33.38 -5.05 -8.88
C THR A 173 -32.85 -6.17 -9.78
N MET A 174 -31.66 -6.73 -9.50
CA MET A 174 -31.00 -7.71 -10.36
C MET A 174 -30.30 -8.77 -9.51
N ALA A 175 -30.97 -9.90 -9.29
CA ALA A 175 -30.51 -10.97 -8.39
C ALA A 175 -29.16 -11.59 -8.80
N HIS A 176 -28.79 -11.53 -10.08
CA HIS A 176 -27.52 -12.04 -10.61
C HIS A 176 -26.40 -10.99 -10.64
N LYS A 177 -26.63 -9.75 -10.16
CA LYS A 177 -25.64 -8.67 -10.22
C LYS A 177 -24.80 -8.64 -8.95
N HIS A 178 -23.53 -9.03 -9.08
CA HIS A 178 -22.59 -9.12 -7.98
C HIS A 178 -21.42 -8.17 -8.24
N ASN A 179 -21.50 -6.97 -7.65
CA ASN A 179 -20.50 -5.95 -7.89
C ASN A 179 -19.28 -6.19 -6.98
N PRO A 180 -18.04 -6.11 -7.50
CA PRO A 180 -16.81 -6.24 -6.71
C PRO A 180 -16.52 -4.94 -5.92
N ILE A 181 -17.43 -4.55 -5.02
CA ILE A 181 -17.41 -3.24 -4.35
C ILE A 181 -16.17 -3.07 -3.48
N ALA A 182 -15.62 -4.13 -2.89
CA ALA A 182 -14.40 -4.00 -2.09
C ALA A 182 -13.19 -3.63 -2.98
N ALA A 183 -13.01 -4.31 -4.11
CA ALA A 183 -12.00 -3.97 -5.11
C ALA A 183 -12.21 -2.57 -5.73
N VAL A 184 -13.44 -2.22 -6.10
CA VAL A 184 -13.77 -0.88 -6.67
C VAL A 184 -13.38 0.23 -5.70
N THR A 185 -13.75 0.09 -4.42
CA THR A 185 -13.45 1.11 -3.41
C THR A 185 -11.98 1.13 -3.01
N ALA A 186 -11.29 -0.02 -3.00
CA ALA A 186 -9.84 -0.09 -2.80
C ALA A 186 -9.10 0.65 -3.93
N ARG A 187 -9.47 0.38 -5.19
CA ARG A 187 -8.92 1.05 -6.38
C ARG A 187 -9.15 2.55 -6.33
N ALA A 188 -10.37 2.99 -6.01
CA ALA A 188 -10.71 4.41 -5.93
C ALA A 188 -9.93 5.14 -4.84
N ALA A 189 -9.79 4.55 -3.65
CA ALA A 189 -9.02 5.13 -2.56
C ALA A 189 -7.52 5.20 -2.91
N ALA A 190 -6.93 4.13 -3.47
CA ALA A 190 -5.55 4.11 -3.89
C ALA A 190 -5.24 5.18 -4.97
N ALA A 191 -6.19 5.47 -5.86
CA ALA A 191 -6.04 6.46 -6.92
C ALA A 191 -5.88 7.92 -6.41
N GLN A 192 -6.21 8.19 -5.14
CA GLN A 192 -5.99 9.52 -4.55
C GLN A 192 -4.52 9.77 -4.17
N ALA A 193 -3.76 8.71 -3.91
CA ALA A 193 -2.41 8.81 -3.37
C ALA A 193 -1.43 9.61 -4.25
N PRO A 194 -1.36 9.45 -5.59
CA PRO A 194 -0.37 10.15 -6.41
C PRO A 194 -0.43 11.68 -6.28
N GLY A 195 -1.63 12.26 -6.27
CA GLY A 195 -1.80 13.72 -6.13
C GLY A 195 -1.39 14.22 -4.74
N LEU A 196 -1.71 13.44 -3.69
CA LEU A 196 -1.33 13.78 -2.31
C LEU A 196 0.19 13.69 -2.10
N VAL A 197 0.84 12.69 -2.69
CA VAL A 197 2.31 12.57 -2.70
C VAL A 197 2.94 13.74 -3.44
N ALA A 198 2.41 14.13 -4.60
CA ALA A 198 2.91 15.28 -5.36
C ALA A 198 2.85 16.58 -4.54
N ASN A 199 1.76 16.80 -3.80
CA ASN A 199 1.65 17.97 -2.91
C ASN A 199 2.70 17.97 -1.80
N LEU A 200 2.99 16.82 -1.19
CA LEU A 200 4.00 16.69 -0.13
C LEU A 200 5.41 16.94 -0.68
N LEU A 201 5.71 16.45 -1.88
CA LEU A 201 6.98 16.74 -2.56
C LEU A 201 7.12 18.23 -2.89
N ALA A 202 6.04 18.87 -3.36
CA ALA A 202 6.05 20.31 -3.66
C ALA A 202 6.25 21.18 -2.40
N ALA A 203 5.81 20.72 -1.23
CA ALA A 203 5.97 21.40 0.05
C ALA A 203 7.36 21.20 0.69
N ALA A 204 8.21 20.32 0.15
CA ALA A 204 9.41 19.84 0.83
C ALA A 204 10.61 20.80 0.82
N ALA A 205 10.45 22.02 0.29
CA ALA A 205 11.48 23.05 0.26
C ALA A 205 11.07 24.30 1.08
N PRO A 206 10.80 24.17 2.39
CA PRO A 206 10.51 25.32 3.24
C PRO A 206 11.75 26.19 3.42
N GLU A 207 11.53 27.50 3.55
CA GLU A 207 12.59 28.48 3.74
C GLU A 207 13.18 28.46 5.17
N LEU A 208 14.50 28.62 5.24
CA LEU A 208 15.27 28.88 6.46
C LEU A 208 14.95 27.90 7.61
N GLN A 209 14.52 28.40 8.78
CA GLN A 209 14.27 27.58 9.99
C GLN A 209 12.79 27.24 10.21
N ARG A 210 11.86 27.79 9.40
CA ARG A 210 10.42 27.44 9.42
C ARG A 210 9.73 27.99 8.17
N GLY A 211 9.12 27.11 7.37
CA GLY A 211 8.43 27.51 6.14
C GLY A 211 7.10 28.22 6.38
N ALA A 212 6.91 29.37 5.75
CA ALA A 212 5.68 30.16 5.76
C ALA A 212 4.78 29.75 4.58
N GLY A 213 4.08 28.63 4.76
CA GLY A 213 3.13 28.12 3.77
C GLY A 213 3.40 26.65 3.43
N PRO A 214 4.59 26.28 2.95
CA PRO A 214 4.92 24.90 2.62
C PRO A 214 4.65 23.93 3.79
N TRP A 215 5.10 24.27 5.00
CA TRP A 215 4.84 23.47 6.20
C TRP A 215 3.34 23.27 6.50
N HIS A 216 2.51 24.29 6.28
CA HIS A 216 1.05 24.20 6.49
C HIS A 216 0.36 23.35 5.42
N ALA A 217 0.90 23.31 4.20
CA ALA A 217 0.37 22.53 3.08
C ALA A 217 0.55 21.01 3.27
N GLU A 218 1.51 20.60 4.12
CA GLU A 218 1.79 19.20 4.39
C GLU A 218 0.63 18.50 5.12
N TRP A 219 0.07 19.13 6.15
CA TRP A 219 -0.85 18.46 7.10
C TRP A 219 -2.09 17.85 6.44
N PRO A 220 -2.89 18.59 5.63
CA PRO A 220 -4.05 17.98 4.98
C PRO A 220 -3.65 16.89 3.98
N SER A 221 -2.53 17.07 3.27
CA SER A 221 -2.05 16.12 2.28
C SER A 221 -1.60 14.82 2.93
N LEU A 222 -0.83 14.88 4.02
CA LEU A 222 -0.36 13.69 4.74
C LEU A 222 -1.51 12.96 5.43
N ILE A 223 -2.43 13.67 6.09
CA ILE A 223 -3.61 13.06 6.71
C ILE A 223 -4.49 12.39 5.66
N GLY A 224 -4.70 13.07 4.52
CA GLY A 224 -5.42 12.50 3.38
C GLY A 224 -4.76 11.23 2.87
N LEU A 225 -3.42 11.24 2.73
CA LEU A 225 -2.66 10.10 2.20
C LEU A 225 -2.73 8.90 3.13
N LEU A 226 -2.56 9.09 4.44
CA LEU A 226 -2.70 8.03 5.45
C LEU A 226 -4.10 7.40 5.40
N ARG A 227 -5.15 8.22 5.30
CA ARG A 227 -6.54 7.73 5.21
C ARG A 227 -6.81 6.97 3.91
N ALA A 228 -6.38 7.52 2.78
CA ALA A 228 -6.58 6.92 1.47
C ALA A 228 -5.89 5.55 1.37
N VAL A 229 -4.63 5.46 1.78
CA VAL A 229 -3.85 4.21 1.70
C VAL A 229 -4.33 3.18 2.72
N GLY A 230 -4.58 3.58 3.97
CA GLY A 230 -5.13 2.68 4.98
C GLY A 230 -6.51 2.14 4.60
N GLY A 231 -7.39 3.01 4.08
CA GLY A 231 -8.68 2.61 3.54
C GLY A 231 -8.55 1.66 2.35
N ALA A 232 -7.63 1.95 1.42
CA ALA A 232 -7.40 1.08 0.26
C ALA A 232 -6.93 -0.32 0.68
N ALA A 233 -5.96 -0.42 1.59
CA ALA A 233 -5.45 -1.69 2.11
C ALA A 233 -6.55 -2.51 2.81
N SER A 234 -7.33 -1.86 3.68
CA SER A 234 -8.44 -2.49 4.38
C SER A 234 -9.52 -3.03 3.42
N ARG A 235 -9.89 -2.25 2.40
CA ARG A 235 -10.87 -2.67 1.38
C ARG A 235 -10.33 -3.78 0.50
N LEU A 236 -9.05 -3.74 0.12
CA LEU A 236 -8.43 -4.84 -0.62
C LEU A 236 -8.41 -6.12 0.21
N ARG A 237 -8.13 -6.03 1.51
CA ARG A 237 -8.20 -7.21 2.39
C ARG A 237 -9.58 -7.83 2.36
N THR A 238 -10.65 -7.03 2.45
CA THR A 238 -12.02 -7.54 2.30
C THR A 238 -12.24 -8.22 0.94
N SER A 239 -11.71 -7.65 -0.14
CA SER A 239 -11.84 -8.20 -1.49
C SER A 239 -11.15 -9.57 -1.66
N LEU A 240 -9.91 -9.68 -1.16
CA LEU A 240 -9.09 -10.89 -1.29
C LEU A 240 -9.48 -11.99 -0.28
N THR A 241 -10.10 -11.62 0.85
CA THR A 241 -10.55 -12.59 1.85
C THR A 241 -11.70 -13.42 1.29
N GLY A 242 -11.40 -14.69 0.98
CA GLY A 242 -12.38 -15.61 0.40
C GLY A 242 -12.70 -15.33 -1.07
N LEU A 243 -11.83 -14.62 -1.81
CA LEU A 243 -12.00 -14.42 -3.25
C LEU A 243 -12.22 -15.77 -3.94
N GLN A 244 -13.34 -15.90 -4.63
CA GLN A 244 -13.74 -17.11 -5.33
C GLN A 244 -13.16 -17.08 -6.74
N VAL A 245 -12.47 -18.15 -7.13
CA VAL A 245 -11.86 -18.31 -8.45
C VAL A 245 -12.67 -19.34 -9.23
N ASP A 246 -13.15 -18.98 -10.43
CA ASP A 246 -13.83 -19.90 -11.33
C ASP A 246 -12.86 -20.44 -12.38
N ALA A 247 -12.19 -21.55 -12.04
CA ALA A 247 -11.27 -22.24 -12.93
C ALA A 247 -11.95 -22.71 -14.24
N ALA A 248 -13.25 -23.02 -14.19
CA ALA A 248 -13.99 -23.43 -15.38
C ALA A 248 -14.24 -22.23 -16.31
N ALA A 249 -14.52 -21.04 -15.76
CA ALA A 249 -14.59 -19.80 -16.54
C ALA A 249 -13.25 -19.47 -17.20
N MET A 250 -12.15 -19.57 -16.46
CA MET A 250 -10.80 -19.36 -17.01
C MET A 250 -10.50 -20.32 -18.15
N ALA A 251 -10.83 -21.60 -18.01
CA ALA A 251 -10.66 -22.61 -19.05
C ALA A 251 -11.51 -22.29 -20.29
N ARG A 252 -12.79 -21.90 -20.11
CA ARG A 252 -13.67 -21.48 -21.22
C ARG A 252 -13.12 -20.25 -21.96
N ASN A 253 -12.59 -19.27 -21.24
CA ASN A 253 -12.02 -18.06 -21.83
C ASN A 253 -10.71 -18.35 -22.56
N LEU A 254 -9.90 -19.26 -22.01
CA LEU A 254 -8.65 -19.72 -22.64
C LEU A 254 -8.92 -20.49 -23.94
N ALA A 255 -9.96 -21.33 -23.99
CA ALA A 255 -10.34 -22.10 -25.18
C ALA A 255 -10.67 -21.23 -26.40
N ARG A 256 -10.92 -19.92 -26.21
CA ARG A 256 -11.10 -18.96 -27.32
C ARG A 256 -9.81 -18.77 -28.15
N LEU A 257 -8.67 -19.20 -27.63
CA LEU A 257 -7.36 -19.18 -28.29
C LEU A 257 -6.98 -20.51 -28.94
N ASP A 258 -7.83 -21.54 -28.81
CA ASP A 258 -7.55 -22.86 -29.39
C ASP A 258 -7.41 -22.75 -30.91
N GLY A 259 -6.35 -23.35 -31.44
CA GLY A 259 -5.99 -23.27 -32.86
C GLY A 259 -5.32 -21.96 -33.29
N VAL A 260 -5.20 -20.96 -32.41
CA VAL A 260 -4.45 -19.71 -32.64
C VAL A 260 -3.11 -19.73 -31.90
N LEU A 261 -3.09 -20.24 -30.67
CA LEU A 261 -1.90 -20.37 -29.82
C LEU A 261 -1.85 -21.75 -29.18
N ASP A 262 -0.66 -22.17 -28.71
CA ASP A 262 -0.53 -23.34 -27.85
C ASP A 262 -1.07 -23.00 -26.45
N THR A 263 -2.25 -23.51 -26.13
CA THR A 263 -2.94 -23.28 -24.85
C THR A 263 -2.48 -24.21 -23.72
N GLY A 264 -1.64 -25.22 -24.02
CA GLY A 264 -1.10 -26.17 -23.06
C GLY A 264 0.28 -25.81 -22.50
N ALA A 265 1.03 -24.95 -23.19
CA ALA A 265 2.37 -24.52 -22.77
C ALA A 265 2.34 -23.45 -21.68
N LEU A 266 2.42 -23.86 -20.42
CA LEU A 266 2.47 -22.95 -19.26
C LEU A 266 3.91 -22.58 -18.81
N GLY A 267 4.93 -23.18 -19.43
CA GLY A 267 6.33 -22.97 -19.06
C GLY A 267 6.59 -23.21 -17.57
N PRO A 268 7.52 -22.46 -16.94
CA PRO A 268 7.87 -22.63 -15.53
C PRO A 268 6.94 -21.87 -14.57
N ALA A 269 5.67 -21.62 -14.94
CA ALA A 269 4.77 -20.80 -14.12
C ALA A 269 4.61 -21.34 -12.68
N GLY A 270 4.50 -22.67 -12.53
CA GLY A 270 4.45 -23.32 -11.21
C GLY A 270 5.72 -23.10 -10.38
N ASP A 271 6.89 -23.22 -11.00
CA ASP A 271 8.17 -23.00 -10.32
C ASP A 271 8.32 -21.54 -9.85
N LEU A 272 7.83 -20.58 -10.65
CA LEU A 272 7.82 -19.17 -10.28
C LEU A 272 6.90 -18.89 -9.08
N VAL A 273 5.75 -19.57 -9.01
CA VAL A 273 4.87 -19.53 -7.83
C VAL A 273 5.60 -20.08 -6.61
N ASP A 274 6.27 -21.23 -6.74
CA ASP A 274 6.99 -21.85 -5.62
C ASP A 274 8.15 -21.00 -5.14
N ARG A 275 8.85 -20.31 -6.05
CA ARG A 275 9.87 -19.31 -5.69
C ARG A 275 9.31 -18.15 -4.88
N TYR A 276 8.12 -17.65 -5.24
CA TYR A 276 7.46 -16.62 -4.44
C TYR A 276 7.11 -17.15 -3.06
N LEU A 277 6.44 -18.31 -2.97
CA LEU A 277 6.01 -18.90 -1.71
C LEU A 277 7.19 -19.18 -0.76
N ALA A 278 8.30 -19.73 -1.29
CA ALA A 278 9.50 -20.02 -0.51
C ALA A 278 10.25 -18.75 -0.05
N GLY A 279 10.09 -17.64 -0.77
CA GLY A 279 10.75 -16.36 -0.47
C GLY A 279 9.98 -15.44 0.47
N ARG A 280 8.77 -15.81 0.90
CA ARG A 280 7.97 -14.95 1.79
C ARG A 280 8.57 -14.94 3.20
N PRO A 281 8.66 -13.76 3.85
CA PRO A 281 9.00 -13.69 5.26
C PRO A 281 7.94 -14.42 6.09
N SER A 282 8.39 -15.23 7.05
CA SER A 282 7.57 -15.96 8.02
C SER A 282 6.80 -15.04 8.94
#